data_AF-A0A937WJC7-F1
#
_entry.id   AF-A0A937WJC7-F1
#
_cell.length_a   1.000
_cell.length_b   1.000
_cell.length_c   1.000
_cell.angle_alpha   90.00
_cell.angle_beta   90.00
_cell.angle_gamma   90.00
#
_symmetry.space_group_name_H-M   'P 1'
#
loop_
_entity.id
_entity.type
_entity.pdbx_description
1 polymer ?
#
loop_
_entity_poly.entity_id
_entity_poly.type
_entity_poly.pdbx_seq_one_letter_code
_entity_poly.pdbx_strand_id
1 'polypeptide(L)'
;MQIITIQDKYFEALKLFGETNEIVETALRQFIVEQAAERIKMLRDKVKVWEEIYGESFNSFQHKIETDEAFARKLDETHPLWEGDFVNWKFYAEELQEWLERIQNILIT
;
A
#
# COMPACT_ATOMS: atom_id res chain seq x y z
N MET A 1 -9.70 11.38 24.14
CA MET A 1 -10.87 11.94 23.47
C MET A 1 -10.40 13.03 22.54
N GLN A 2 -10.55 12.85 21.23
CA GLN A 2 -10.30 13.88 20.23
C GLN A 2 -11.66 14.42 19.74
N ILE A 3 -11.74 15.73 19.48
CA ILE A 3 -12.98 16.38 19.04
C ILE A 3 -12.79 16.79 17.59
N ILE A 4 -13.72 16.36 16.73
CA ILE A 4 -13.79 16.76 15.33
C ILE A 4 -15.01 17.65 15.16
N THR A 5 -14.80 18.86 14.64
CA THR A 5 -15.89 19.78 14.35
C THR A 5 -16.50 19.46 12.99
N ILE A 6 -17.82 19.29 12.94
CA ILE A 6 -18.58 19.11 11.70
C ILE A 6 -19.63 20.21 11.57
N GLN A 7 -20.09 20.48 10.34
CA GLN A 7 -21.16 21.45 10.13
C GLN A 7 -22.49 20.91 10.67
N ASP A 8 -23.27 21.76 11.33
CA ASP A 8 -24.57 21.39 11.93
C ASP A 8 -25.50 20.68 10.95
N LYS A 9 -25.53 21.13 9.68
CA LYS A 9 -26.36 20.51 8.64
C LYS A 9 -26.05 19.02 8.42
N TYR A 10 -24.79 18.60 8.61
CA TYR A 10 -24.41 17.20 8.49
C TYR A 10 -24.75 16.43 9.77
N PHE A 11 -24.55 17.05 10.94
CA PHE A 11 -24.94 16.44 12.21
C PHE A 11 -26.45 16.18 12.29
N GLU A 12 -27.28 17.14 11.90
CA GLU A 12 -28.73 16.97 11.85
C GLU A 12 -29.16 15.93 10.80
N ALA A 13 -28.47 15.87 9.66
CA ALA A 13 -28.71 14.82 8.67
C ALA A 13 -28.37 13.42 9.22
N LEU A 14 -27.26 13.28 9.97
CA LEU A 14 -26.85 12.01 10.57
C LEU A 14 -27.89 11.45 11.55
N LYS A 15 -28.54 12.33 12.34
CA LYS A 15 -29.60 11.92 13.28
C LYS A 15 -30.80 11.25 12.59
N LEU A 16 -31.03 11.52 11.31
CA LEU A 16 -32.11 10.88 10.53
C LEU A 16 -31.84 9.39 10.29
N PHE A 17 -30.59 8.95 10.41
CA PHE A 17 -30.16 7.58 10.10
C PHE A 17 -29.92 6.71 11.34
N GLY A 18 -30.01 7.27 12.56
CA GLY A 18 -29.80 6.52 13.81
C GLY A 18 -28.87 7.23 14.80
N GLU A 19 -28.13 6.44 15.59
CA GLU A 19 -27.17 6.93 16.57
C GLU A 19 -25.93 7.50 15.86
N THR A 20 -25.64 8.79 16.09
CA THR A 20 -24.65 9.52 15.30
C THR A 20 -23.24 8.97 15.46
N ASN A 21 -22.83 8.52 16.65
CA ASN A 21 -21.48 8.01 16.87
C ASN A 21 -21.25 6.68 16.12
N GLU A 22 -22.21 5.75 16.18
CA GLU A 22 -22.16 4.47 15.46
C GLU A 22 -22.10 4.67 13.94
N ILE A 23 -22.90 5.62 13.43
CA ILE A 23 -22.89 5.96 12.00
C ILE A 23 -21.55 6.57 11.60
N VAL A 24 -21.03 7.52 12.39
CA VAL A 24 -19.75 8.16 12.11
C VAL A 24 -18.61 7.15 12.18
N GLU A 25 -18.59 6.28 13.18
CA GLU A 25 -17.59 5.22 13.31
C GLU A 25 -17.62 4.26 12.12
N THR A 26 -18.81 3.82 11.72
CA THR A 26 -19.00 2.94 10.56
C THR A 26 -18.54 3.62 9.27
N ALA A 27 -18.94 4.87 9.04
CA ALA A 27 -18.57 5.63 7.86
C ALA A 27 -17.05 5.88 7.79
N LEU A 28 -16.41 6.19 8.92
CA LEU A 28 -14.97 6.35 9.00
C LEU A 28 -14.24 5.04 8.72
N ARG A 29 -14.69 3.92 9.31
CA ARG A 29 -14.09 2.60 9.04
C ARG A 29 -14.18 2.25 7.56
N GLN A 30 -15.35 2.44 6.94
CA GLN A 30 -15.53 2.19 5.52
C GLN A 30 -14.63 3.08 4.66
N PHE A 31 -14.59 4.39 4.93
CA PHE A 31 -13.74 5.32 4.21
C PHE A 31 -12.26 4.92 4.31
N ILE A 32 -11.78 4.58 5.50
CA ILE A 32 -10.39 4.16 5.72
C ILE A 32 -10.07 2.89 4.92
N VAL A 33 -10.98 1.90 4.91
CA VAL A 33 -10.79 0.65 4.15
C VAL A 33 -10.75 0.91 2.65
N GLU A 34 -11.65 1.74 2.13
CA GLU A 34 -11.69 2.10 0.71
C GLU A 34 -10.39 2.81 0.29
N GLN A 35 -9.95 3.81 1.04
CA GLN A 35 -8.72 4.55 0.75
C GLN A 35 -7.47 3.65 0.85
N ALA A 36 -7.42 2.76 1.84
CA ALA A 36 -6.33 1.79 1.95
C ALA A 36 -6.33 0.81 0.77
N ALA A 37 -7.50 0.31 0.35
CA ALA A 37 -7.61 -0.61 -0.78
C ALA A 37 -7.15 0.05 -2.08
N GLU A 38 -7.51 1.30 -2.33
CA GLU A 38 -7.03 2.08 -3.48
C GLU A 38 -5.51 2.24 -3.46
N ARG A 39 -4.93 2.61 -2.31
CA ARG A 39 -3.49 2.76 -2.16
C ARG A 39 -2.75 1.43 -2.37
N ILE A 40 -3.21 0.35 -1.75
CA ILE A 40 -2.65 -1.00 -1.88
C ILE A 40 -2.70 -1.45 -3.34
N LYS A 41 -3.82 -1.23 -4.03
CA LYS A 41 -3.95 -1.59 -5.44
C LYS A 41 -2.91 -0.84 -6.28
N MET A 42 -2.82 0.48 -6.12
CA MET A 42 -1.85 1.29 -6.85
C MET A 42 -0.40 0.85 -6.59
N LEU A 43 -0.05 0.54 -5.34
CA LEU A 43 1.30 0.04 -5.00
C LEU A 43 1.57 -1.34 -5.60
N ARG A 44 0.60 -2.25 -5.56
CA ARG A 44 0.69 -3.57 -6.23
C ARG A 44 0.92 -3.42 -7.72
N ASP A 45 0.20 -2.52 -8.38
CA ASP A 45 0.38 -2.27 -9.80
C ASP A 45 1.80 -1.74 -10.09
N LYS A 46 2.36 -0.88 -9.23
CA LYS A 46 3.75 -0.39 -9.33
C LYS A 46 4.79 -1.49 -9.14
N VAL A 47 4.59 -2.37 -8.17
CA VAL A 47 5.46 -3.55 -7.94
C VAL A 47 5.40 -4.48 -9.15
N LYS A 48 4.21 -4.76 -9.67
CA LYS A 48 3.98 -5.68 -10.79
C LYS A 48 4.66 -5.24 -12.09
N VAL A 49 4.75 -3.94 -12.35
CA VAL A 49 5.50 -3.41 -13.50
C VAL A 49 6.94 -3.92 -13.52
N TRP A 50 7.60 -3.94 -12.37
CA TRP A 50 8.97 -4.42 -12.27
C TRP A 50 9.04 -5.96 -12.30
N GLU A 51 8.08 -6.65 -11.69
CA GLU A 51 7.96 -8.11 -11.81
C GLU A 51 7.83 -8.57 -13.27
N GLU A 52 7.13 -7.79 -14.09
CA GLU A 52 7.00 -8.05 -15.52
C GLU A 52 8.30 -7.77 -16.29
N ILE A 53 9.03 -6.71 -15.93
CA ILE A 53 10.33 -6.36 -16.54
C ILE A 53 11.40 -7.42 -16.25
N TYR A 54 11.49 -7.85 -14.99
CA TYR A 54 12.53 -8.77 -14.51
C TYR A 54 12.08 -10.25 -14.55
N GLY A 55 10.80 -10.51 -14.79
CA GLY A 55 10.24 -11.85 -14.96
C GLY A 55 10.13 -12.65 -13.66
N GLU A 56 10.23 -12.01 -12.50
CA GLU A 56 10.19 -12.66 -11.19
C GLU A 56 9.68 -11.72 -10.10
N SER A 57 9.32 -12.29 -8.95
CA SER A 57 8.85 -11.50 -7.80
C SER A 57 9.97 -10.64 -7.18
N PHE A 58 9.60 -9.55 -6.51
CA PHE A 58 10.55 -8.67 -5.82
C PHE A 58 11.45 -9.45 -4.86
N ASN A 59 10.88 -10.33 -4.04
CA ASN A 59 11.62 -11.10 -3.05
C ASN A 59 12.61 -12.06 -3.69
N SER A 60 12.25 -12.68 -4.82
CA SER A 60 13.16 -13.54 -5.58
C SER A 60 14.30 -12.75 -6.20
N PHE A 61 13.98 -11.59 -6.80
CA PHE A 61 14.97 -10.72 -7.41
C PHE A 61 15.96 -10.21 -6.37
N GLN A 62 15.45 -9.67 -5.25
CA GLN A 62 16.24 -9.18 -4.12
C GLN A 62 17.18 -10.28 -3.59
N HIS A 63 16.65 -11.49 -3.39
CA HIS A 63 17.47 -12.59 -2.91
C HIS A 63 18.63 -12.92 -3.85
N LYS A 64 18.39 -12.93 -5.18
CA LYS A 64 19.44 -13.22 -6.17
C LYS A 64 20.50 -12.14 -6.24
N ILE A 65 20.13 -10.86 -6.24
CA ILE A 65 21.14 -9.79 -6.26
C ILE A 65 22.02 -9.80 -5.00
N GLU A 66 21.47 -10.26 -3.86
CA GLU A 66 22.21 -10.32 -2.59
C GLU A 66 23.09 -11.58 -2.46
N THR A 67 22.77 -12.67 -3.17
CA THR A 67 23.41 -13.98 -2.96
C THR A 67 24.09 -14.57 -4.19
N ASP A 68 23.80 -14.07 -5.39
CA ASP A 68 24.35 -14.54 -6.65
C ASP A 68 25.04 -13.40 -7.40
N GLU A 69 26.36 -13.31 -7.19
CA GLU A 69 27.20 -12.31 -7.86
C GLU A 69 27.22 -12.47 -9.39
N ALA A 70 27.07 -13.70 -9.90
CA ALA A 70 27.03 -13.93 -11.34
C ALA A 70 25.73 -13.41 -11.96
N PHE A 71 24.61 -13.51 -11.24
CA PHE A 71 23.35 -12.87 -11.61
C PHE A 71 23.47 -11.35 -11.67
N ALA A 72 24.06 -10.72 -10.65
CA ALA A 72 24.27 -9.27 -10.63
C ALA A 72 25.13 -8.79 -11.82
N ARG A 73 26.26 -9.46 -12.10
CA ARG A 73 27.09 -9.11 -13.27
C ARG A 73 26.35 -9.27 -14.60
N LYS A 74 25.49 -10.29 -14.73
CA LYS A 74 24.67 -10.48 -15.93
C LYS A 74 23.59 -9.40 -16.07
N LEU A 75 23.05 -8.92 -14.96
CA LEU A 75 22.12 -7.79 -14.96
C LEU A 75 22.81 -6.52 -15.48
N ASP A 76 24.06 -6.25 -15.12
CA ASP A 76 24.80 -5.09 -15.66
C ASP A 76 24.89 -5.11 -17.19
N GLU A 77 24.99 -6.30 -17.78
CA GLU A 77 25.06 -6.47 -19.24
C GLU A 77 23.68 -6.36 -19.92
N THR A 78 22.63 -6.87 -19.27
CA THR A 78 21.30 -7.06 -19.89
C THR A 78 20.29 -5.97 -19.52
N HIS A 79 20.41 -5.41 -18.32
CA HIS A 79 19.57 -4.36 -17.77
C HIS A 79 20.44 -3.32 -17.04
N PRO A 80 21.20 -2.46 -17.76
CA PRO A 80 22.20 -1.56 -17.13
C PRO A 80 21.64 -0.54 -16.13
N LEU A 81 20.32 -0.37 -16.06
CA LEU A 81 19.64 0.54 -15.13
C LEU A 81 19.02 -0.20 -13.92
N TRP A 82 19.30 -1.50 -13.76
CA TRP A 82 18.65 -2.34 -12.76
C TRP A 82 18.81 -1.86 -11.33
N GLU A 83 19.94 -1.22 -10.98
CA GLU A 83 20.15 -0.67 -9.64
C GLU A 83 19.15 0.43 -9.31
N GLY A 84 18.89 1.33 -10.27
CA GLY A 84 17.91 2.42 -10.12
C GLY A 84 16.48 1.90 -10.09
N ASP A 85 16.18 0.92 -10.94
CA ASP A 85 14.90 0.23 -10.94
C ASP A 85 14.67 -0.49 -9.60
N PHE A 86 15.68 -1.18 -9.09
CA PHE A 86 15.65 -1.90 -7.82
C PHE A 86 15.34 -0.96 -6.64
N VAL A 87 15.95 0.22 -6.59
CA VAL A 87 15.65 1.23 -5.54
C VAL A 87 14.17 1.63 -5.57
N ASN A 88 13.63 1.93 -6.75
CA ASN A 88 12.22 2.31 -6.89
C ASN A 88 11.28 1.15 -6.57
N TRP A 89 11.62 -0.05 -7.04
CA TRP A 89 10.86 -1.25 -6.80
C TRP A 89 10.81 -1.59 -5.32
N LYS A 90 11.96 -1.55 -4.64
CA LYS A 90 12.09 -1.74 -3.20
C LYS A 90 11.21 -0.76 -2.42
N PHE A 91 11.25 0.53 -2.77
CA PHE A 91 10.38 1.53 -2.16
C PHE A 91 8.89 1.14 -2.25
N TYR A 92 8.41 0.76 -3.44
CA TYR A 92 7.00 0.37 -3.59
C TYR A 92 6.66 -0.94 -2.88
N ALA A 93 7.57 -1.91 -2.85
CA ALA A 93 7.37 -3.18 -2.16
C ALA A 93 7.30 -2.99 -0.64
N GLU A 94 8.20 -2.19 -0.06
CA GLU A 94 8.18 -1.84 1.36
C GLU A 94 6.94 -1.02 1.71
N GLU A 95 6.60 0.00 0.92
CA GLU A 95 5.39 0.80 1.15
C GLU A 95 4.11 -0.07 1.07
N LEU A 96 4.05 -1.01 0.13
CA LEU A 96 2.95 -1.96 0.03
C LEU A 96 2.82 -2.81 1.29
N GLN A 97 3.95 -3.34 1.79
CA GLN A 97 3.96 -4.14 3.01
C GLN A 97 3.49 -3.34 4.22
N GLU A 98 3.97 -2.10 4.39
CA GLU A 98 3.51 -1.21 5.45
C GLU A 98 1.99 -0.96 5.40
N TRP A 99 1.43 -0.71 4.22
CA TRP A 99 -0.01 -0.49 4.08
C TRP A 99 -0.83 -1.73 4.38
N LEU A 100 -0.34 -2.92 4.00
CA LEU A 100 -0.98 -4.19 4.33
C LEU A 100 -1.00 -4.43 5.85
N GLU A 101 0.09 -4.10 6.56
CA GLU A 101 0.15 -4.19 8.02
C GLU A 101 -0.75 -3.15 8.70
N ARG A 102 -0.74 -1.90 8.22
CA ARG A 102 -1.61 -0.83 8.75
C ARG A 102 -3.08 -1.18 8.65
N ILE A 103 -3.54 -1.70 7.50
CA ILE A 103 -4.96 -2.03 7.34
C ILE A 103 -5.36 -3.25 8.18
N GLN A 104 -4.47 -4.24 8.34
CA GLN A 104 -4.72 -5.37 9.25
C GLN A 104 -4.93 -4.88 10.69
N ASN A 105 -4.09 -3.96 11.17
CA ASN A 105 -4.24 -3.38 12.51
C ASN A 105 -5.56 -2.63 12.68
N ILE A 106 -6.01 -1.90 11.66
CA ILE A 106 -7.29 -1.17 11.69
C ILE A 106 -8.49 -2.11 11.66
N LEU A 107 -8.39 -3.26 10.98
CA LEU A 107 -9.48 -4.24 10.84
C LEU A 107 -9.61 -5.19 12.04
N ILE A 108 -8.49 -5.49 12.71
CA ILE A 108 -8.47 -6.38 13.89
C ILE A 108 -8.88 -5.63 15.18
N THR A 109 -8.80 -4.30 15.16
CA THR A 109 -9.26 -3.41 16.25
C THR A 109 -10.71 -2.97 16.05
#